data_AF-A0A2S9GI51-F1
#
_entry.id   AF-A0A2S9GI51-F1
#
_cell.length_a   1.000
_cell.length_b   1.000
_cell.length_c   1.000
_cell.angle_alpha   90.00
_cell.angle_beta   90.00
_cell.angle_gamma   90.00
#
_symmetry.space_group_name_H-M   'P 1'
#
loop_
_entity.id
_entity.type
_entity.pdbx_description
1 polymer ?
#
loop_
_entity_poly.entity_id
_entity_poly.type
_entity_poly.pdbx_seq_one_letter_code
_entity_poly.pdbx_strand_id
1 'polypeptide(L)' 'MPSPRIRQPRVAELVASRLRDDLLTGRLKEGDVLPSQEALFAEFGVSPPAVREAIHILESDGLIS' A
#
# COMPACT_ATOMS: atom_id res chain seq x y z
N MET A 1 15.67 -19.45 -21.35
CA MET A 1 15.99 -18.92 -20.01
C MET A 1 14.77 -18.17 -19.50
N PRO A 2 14.10 -18.58 -18.42
CA PRO A 2 13.07 -17.73 -17.83
C PRO A 2 13.77 -16.56 -17.14
N SER A 3 13.50 -15.34 -17.59
CA SER A 3 13.99 -14.12 -16.94
C SER A 3 13.54 -14.12 -15.47
N PRO A 4 14.40 -13.73 -14.51
CA PRO A 4 13.95 -13.57 -13.15
C PRO A 4 12.85 -12.51 -13.19
N ARG A 5 11.61 -12.93 -12.93
CA ARG A 5 10.53 -11.99 -12.64
C ARG A 5 10.94 -11.33 -11.35
N ILE A 6 11.64 -10.21 -11.46
CA ILE A 6 11.77 -9.24 -10.39
C ILE A 6 10.31 -8.88 -10.10
N ARG A 7 9.71 -9.59 -9.13
CA ARG A 7 8.58 -9.05 -8.38
C ARG A 7 9.08 -7.65 -8.04
N GLN A 8 8.40 -6.61 -8.44
CA GLN A 8 8.83 -5.24 -8.18
C GLN A 8 8.23 -4.86 -6.82
N PRO A 9 8.82 -5.25 -5.66
CA PRO A 9 8.28 -4.85 -4.37
C PRO A 9 8.37 -3.34 -4.21
N ARG A 10 9.27 -2.68 -4.96
CA ARG A 10 9.44 -1.22 -4.98
C ARG A 10 8.13 -0.44 -5.10
N VAL A 11 7.19 -0.88 -5.95
CA VAL A 11 5.94 -0.13 -6.11
C VAL A 11 5.05 -0.27 -4.87
N ALA A 12 4.92 -1.49 -4.33
CA ALA A 12 4.17 -1.74 -3.12
C ALA A 12 4.78 -1.03 -1.89
N GLU A 13 6.10 -1.08 -1.76
CA GLU A 13 6.86 -0.39 -0.71
C GLU A 13 6.66 1.13 -0.77
N LEU A 14 6.69 1.72 -1.97
CA LEU A 14 6.44 3.16 -2.16
C LEU A 14 5.01 3.55 -1.78
N VAL A 15 4.01 2.76 -2.18
CA VAL A 15 2.61 2.98 -1.82
C VAL A 15 2.41 2.84 -0.30
N ALA A 16 2.99 1.80 0.31
CA ALA A 16 2.94 1.59 1.75
C ALA A 16 3.59 2.76 2.50
N SER A 17 4.76 3.23 2.07
CA SER A 17 5.42 4.38 2.68
C SER A 17 4.55 5.63 2.62
N ARG A 18 3.90 5.90 1.48
CA ARG A 18 3.05 7.08 1.34
C ARG A 18 1.78 6.99 2.21
N LEU A 19 1.16 5.82 2.26
CA LEU A 19 0.00 5.56 3.13
C LEU A 19 0.37 5.66 4.62
N ARG A 20 1.55 5.15 5.00
CA ARG A 20 2.10 5.32 6.35
C ARG A 20 2.25 6.80 6.69
N ASP A 21 2.81 7.62 5.80
CA ASP A 21 2.91 9.05 6.03
C ASP A 21 1.54 9.71 6.18
N ASP A 22 0.53 9.25 5.44
CA ASP A 22 -0.86 9.75 5.56
C ASP A 22 -1.52 9.37 6.89
N LEU A 23 -1.28 8.15 7.37
CA LEU A 23 -1.68 7.70 8.71
C LEU A 23 -0.97 8.53 9.79
N LEU A 24 0.35 8.68 9.72
CA LEU A 24 1.15 9.40 10.72
C LEU A 24 0.87 10.90 10.75
N THR A 25 0.50 11.50 9.61
CA THR A 25 0.11 12.92 9.55
C THR A 25 -1.32 13.17 10.05
N GLY A 26 -2.04 12.13 10.47
CA GLY A 26 -3.39 12.23 11.01
C GLY A 26 -4.47 12.51 9.97
N ARG A 27 -4.17 12.29 8.68
CA ARG A 27 -5.18 12.30 7.60
C ARG A 27 -6.05 11.04 7.65
N LEU A 28 -5.54 9.97 8.24
CA LEU A 28 -6.25 8.73 8.55
C LEU A 28 -5.99 8.46 10.04
N LYS A 29 -7.04 8.40 10.87
CA LYS A 29 -6.88 8.06 12.29
C LYS A 29 -6.73 6.55 12.46
N GLU A 30 -6.12 6.13 13.56
CA GLU A 30 -6.14 4.71 13.96
C GLU A 30 -7.60 4.23 14.06
N GLY A 31 -7.94 3.21 13.26
CA GLY A 31 -9.31 2.70 13.14
C GLY A 31 -10.20 3.41 12.10
N ASP A 32 -9.71 4.45 11.42
CA ASP A 32 -10.38 4.94 10.21
C ASP A 32 -10.27 3.89 9.11
N VAL A 33 -11.35 3.77 8.34
CA VAL A 33 -11.42 2.87 7.20
C VAL A 33 -10.45 3.39 6.13
N LEU A 34 -9.48 2.56 5.75
CA LEU A 34 -8.63 2.84 4.59
C LEU A 34 -9.50 3.19 3.38
N PRO A 35 -9.01 4.06 2.47
CA PRO A 35 -9.63 4.19 1.16
C PRO A 35 -9.77 2.80 0.53
N SER A 36 -10.89 2.54 -0.15
CA SER A 36 -11.10 1.25 -0.79
C SER A 36 -9.92 0.94 -1.72
N GLN A 37 -9.64 -0.35 -1.93
CA GLN A 37 -8.56 -0.76 -2.85
C GLN A 37 -8.73 -0.09 -4.22
N GLU A 38 -9.98 0.09 -4.69
CA GLU A 38 -10.32 0.81 -5.92
C GLU A 38 -9.88 2.27 -5.92
N ALA A 39 -10.12 3.00 -4.83
CA ALA A 39 -9.67 4.37 -4.68
C ALA A 39 -8.13 4.44 -4.67
N LEU A 40 -7.47 3.51 -3.99
CA LEU A 40 -6.01 3.43 -3.95
C LEU A 40 -5.41 3.10 -5.33
N PHE A 41 -6.04 2.22 -6.12
CA PHE A 41 -5.59 1.98 -7.50
C PHE A 41 -5.66 3.25 -8.34
N ALA A 42 -6.77 3.99 -8.23
CA ALA A 42 -7.00 5.22 -8.98
C ALA A 42 -6.08 6.36 -8.54
N GLU A 43 -5.84 6.52 -7.24
CA GLU A 43 -5.00 7.57 -6.68
C GLU A 43 -3.52 7.35 -6.98
N PHE A 44 -3.02 6.13 -6.75
CA PHE A 44 -1.60 5.82 -6.94
C PHE A 44 -1.27 5.42 -8.39
N GLY A 45 -2.27 5.14 -9.23
CA GLY A 45 -2.07 4.70 -10.61
C GLY A 45 -1.35 3.36 -10.71
N VAL A 46 -1.47 2.51 -9.69
CA VAL A 46 -0.74 1.23 -9.59
C VAL A 46 -1.65 0.02 -9.84
N SER A 47 -1.02 -1.11 -10.17
CA SER A 47 -1.73 -2.37 -10.40
C SER A 47 -2.38 -2.93 -9.11
N PRO A 48 -3.47 -3.71 -9.23
CA PRO A 48 -4.13 -4.29 -8.07
C PRO A 48 -3.27 -5.15 -7.14
N PRO A 49 -2.33 -5.97 -7.65
CA PRO A 49 -1.42 -6.70 -6.79
C PRO A 49 -0.51 -5.80 -5.92
N ALA A 50 -0.11 -4.63 -6.42
CA ALA A 50 0.81 -3.74 -5.71
C ALA A 50 0.17 -3.09 -4.50
N VAL A 51 -1.10 -2.66 -4.58
CA VAL A 51 -1.80 -2.09 -3.41
C VAL A 51 -2.09 -3.16 -2.37
N ARG A 52 -2.48 -4.38 -2.78
CA ARG A 52 -2.70 -5.47 -1.82
C ARG A 52 -1.43 -5.77 -1.04
N GLU A 53 -0.29 -5.79 -1.72
CA GLU A 53 1.01 -5.95 -1.06
C GLU A 53 1.33 -4.76 -0.15
N ALA A 54 1.03 -3.52 -0.57
CA ALA A 54 1.22 -2.33 0.25
C ALA A 54 0.37 -2.37 1.53
N ILE A 55 -0.88 -2.79 1.43
CA ILE A 55 -1.77 -3.02 2.58
C ILE A 55 -1.18 -4.10 3.48
N HIS A 56 -0.72 -5.21 2.91
CA HIS A 56 -0.12 -6.28 3.70
C HIS A 56 1.14 -5.84 4.47
N ILE A 57 1.95 -4.95 3.89
CA ILE A 57 3.09 -4.32 4.56
C ILE A 57 2.60 -3.49 5.75
N LEU A 58 1.58 -2.65 5.58
CA LEU A 58 1.02 -1.82 6.65
C LEU A 58 0.38 -2.64 7.77
N GLU A 59 -0.32 -3.74 7.45
CA GLU A 59 -0.84 -4.71 8.42
C GLU A 59 0.30 -5.35 9.22
N SER A 60 1.38 -5.76 8.53
CA SER A 60 2.56 -6.36 9.15
C SER A 60 3.31 -5.37 10.06
N ASP A 61 3.26 -4.09 9.73
CA ASP A 61 3.81 -3.01 10.55
C ASP A 61 2.90 -2.62 11.73
N GLY A 62 1.69 -3.20 11.82
CA GLY A 62 0.70 -2.91 12.87
C GLY A 62 0.04 -1.54 12.75
N LEU A 63 0.09 -0.91 11.57
CA LEU A 63 -0.46 0.42 11.33
C LEU A 63 -1.96 0.39 10.99
N ILE A 64 -2.45 -0.76 10.50
CA ILE A 64 -3.83 -0.99 10.06
C ILE A 64 -4.25 -2.41 10.45
N SER A 65 -5.56 -2.67 10.53
CA SER A 65 -6.14 -3.97 10.86
C SER A 65 -7.45 -4.24 10.11
#